data_AF-A0A023WWN9-F1
#
_entry.id   AF-A0A023WWN9-F1
#
_cell.length_a   1.000
_cell.length_b   1.000
_cell.length_c   1.000
_cell.angle_alpha   90.00
_cell.angle_beta   90.00
_cell.angle_gamma   90.00
#
_symmetry.space_group_name_H-M   'P 1'
#
loop_
_entity.id
_entity.type
_entity.pdbx_description
1 polymer ?
#
loop_
_entity_poly.entity_id
_entity_poly.type
_entity_poly.pdbx_seq_one_letter_code
_entity_poly.pdbx_strand_id
1 'polypeptide(L)' 'MQVDLATQLPCPLAEVIAQVRTPRLLRQVASPLLSFSPLAPAEFPDTWSEGTYWVKLKLFGVLPIGRQAIGVLPR' A
#
# COMPACT_ATOMS: atom_id res chain seq x y z
N MET A 1 7.23 -18.16 -7.21
CA MET A 1 8.52 -17.46 -7.07
C MET A 1 8.42 -16.56 -5.85
N GLN A 2 9.35 -16.69 -4.90
CA GLN A 2 9.48 -15.81 -3.73
C GLN A 2 10.78 -15.04 -3.90
N VAL A 3 10.77 -13.73 -3.67
CA VAL A 3 11.93 -12.86 -3.80
C VAL A 3 12.06 -12.04 -2.53
N ASP A 4 13.24 -12.08 -1.91
CA ASP A 4 13.57 -11.26 -0.75
C ASP A 4 14.42 -10.07 -1.22
N LEU A 5 13.96 -8.86 -0.89
CA LEU A 5 14.63 -7.61 -1.26
C LEU A 5 14.88 -6.77 0.00
N ALA A 6 16.04 -6.11 0.03
CA ALA A 6 16.42 -5.22 1.12
C ALA A 6 17.04 -3.92 0.56
N THR A 7 16.91 -2.84 1.31
CA THR A 7 17.55 -1.55 1.01
C THR A 7 17.94 -0.84 2.31
N GLN A 8 18.93 0.04 2.24
CA GLN A 8 19.37 0.86 3.36
C GLN A 8 18.77 2.25 3.24
N LEU A 9 18.12 2.73 4.29
CA LEU A 9 17.52 4.06 4.34
C LEU A 9 18.25 4.91 5.39
N PRO A 10 18.71 6.13 5.07
CA PRO A 10 19.40 7.00 6.02
C PRO A 10 18.41 7.71 6.95
N CYS A 11 17.57 6.94 7.66
CA CYS A 11 16.59 7.47 8.61
C CYS A 11 16.39 6.52 9.81
N PRO A 12 15.86 7.03 10.95
CA PRO A 12 15.59 6.21 12.12
C PRO A 12 14.53 5.13 11.86
N LEU A 13 14.68 3.97 12.51
CA LEU A 13 13.72 2.86 12.42
C LEU A 13 12.28 3.28 12.76
N ALA A 14 12.11 4.13 13.78
CA ALA A 14 10.80 4.62 14.20
C ALA A 14 10.08 5.37 13.07
N GLU A 15 10.83 6.14 12.26
CA GLU A 15 10.28 6.87 11.12
C GLU A 15 9.85 5.91 10.01
N VAL A 16 10.70 4.91 9.69
CA VAL A 16 10.36 3.86 8.71
C VAL A 16 9.08 3.13 9.12
N ILE A 17 8.98 2.72 10.39
CA ILE A 17 7.80 2.02 10.91
C ILE A 17 6.56 2.90 10.81
N ALA A 18 6.66 4.19 11.15
CA ALA A 18 5.54 5.12 11.06
C ALA A 18 5.06 5.28 9.61
N GLN A 19 5.97 5.43 8.64
CA GLN A 19 5.62 5.62 7.24
C GLN A 19 5.04 4.36 6.59
N VAL A 20 5.62 3.18 6.86
CA VAL A 20 5.15 1.89 6.31
C VAL A 20 3.72 1.56 6.73
N ARG A 21 3.27 2.09 7.87
CA ARG A 21 1.90 1.93 8.37
C ARG A 21 0.89 2.86 7.68
N THR A 22 1.26 3.61 6.65
CA THR A 22 0.34 4.53 5.95
C THR A 22 -0.03 4.02 4.55
N PRO A 23 -1.30 4.16 4.12
CA PRO A 23 -1.68 3.91 2.72
C PRO A 23 -0.99 4.86 1.74
N ARG A 24 -0.61 6.06 2.22
CA ARG A 24 0.14 7.05 1.46
C ARG A 24 1.46 6.49 0.93
N LEU A 25 2.25 5.81 1.77
CA LEU A 25 3.54 5.25 1.35
C LEU A 25 3.36 4.13 0.30
N LEU A 26 2.39 3.23 0.49
CA LEU A 26 2.08 2.19 -0.51
C LEU A 26 1.82 2.79 -1.89
N ARG A 27 0.99 3.84 -1.95
CA ARG A 27 0.67 4.55 -3.20
C ARG A 27 1.89 5.24 -3.79
N GLN A 28 2.78 5.78 -2.96
CA GLN A 28 4.00 6.44 -3.40
C GLN A 28 5.00 5.43 -3.99
N VAL A 29 5.23 4.30 -3.34
CA VAL A 29 6.20 3.28 -3.76
C VAL A 29 5.73 2.52 -5.00
N ALA A 30 4.43 2.30 -5.15
CA ALA A 30 3.87 1.60 -6.31
C ALA A 30 3.74 2.50 -7.57
N SER A 31 3.76 3.82 -7.38
CA SER A 31 3.70 4.80 -8.46
C SER A 31 5.03 4.82 -9.26
N PRO A 32 4.99 5.00 -10.58
CA PRO A 32 3.82 5.26 -11.43
C PRO A 32 3.15 3.99 -11.97
N LEU A 33 3.71 2.81 -11.72
CA LEU A 33 3.29 1.56 -12.36
C LEU A 33 1.87 1.17 -11.96
N LEU A 34 1.54 1.25 -10.66
CA LEU A 34 0.23 0.88 -10.13
C LEU A 34 -0.38 2.03 -9.34
N SER A 35 -1.67 2.26 -9.55
CA SER A 35 -2.48 3.12 -8.69
C SER A 35 -3.63 2.34 -8.07
N PHE A 36 -3.99 2.74 -6.86
CA PHE A 36 -5.03 2.10 -6.05
C PHE A 36 -6.16 3.09 -5.81
N SER A 37 -7.40 2.67 -6.07
CA SER A 37 -8.59 3.40 -5.66
C SER A 37 -9.38 2.57 -4.65
N PRO A 38 -9.71 3.11 -3.46
CA PRO A 38 -10.45 2.39 -2.45
C PRO A 38 -11.83 1.95 -2.96
N LEU A 39 -12.27 0.76 -2.54
CA LEU A 39 -13.61 0.23 -2.79
C LEU A 39 -14.37 -0.03 -1.50
N ALA A 40 -13.74 -0.70 -0.54
CA ALA A 40 -14.31 -0.98 0.76
C ALA A 40 -13.18 -1.08 1.79
N PRO A 41 -13.10 -0.17 2.77
CA PRO A 41 -13.87 1.08 2.89
C PRO A 41 -13.71 2.02 1.67
N ALA A 42 -14.63 2.98 1.52
CA ALA A 42 -14.65 3.91 0.39
C ALA A 42 -13.47 4.90 0.37
N GLU A 43 -12.76 5.03 1.49
CA GLU A 43 -11.58 5.87 1.64
C GLU A 43 -10.47 5.11 2.37
N PHE A 44 -9.22 5.50 2.12
CA PHE A 44 -8.10 5.00 2.91
C PHE A 44 -8.02 5.76 4.23
N PRO A 45 -7.71 5.08 5.34
CA PRO A 45 -7.40 5.76 6.59
C PRO A 45 -6.04 6.47 6.51
N ASP A 46 -5.73 7.34 7.46
CA ASP A 46 -4.39 7.96 7.53
C ASP A 46 -3.31 6.93 7.89
N THR A 47 -3.66 5.99 8.77
CA THR A 47 -2.83 4.85 9.19
C THR A 47 -3.63 3.57 9.05
N TRP A 48 -3.00 2.52 8.55
CA TRP A 48 -3.61 1.20 8.46
C TRP A 48 -4.09 0.73 9.85
N SER A 49 -5.36 0.34 9.92
CA SER A 49 -5.89 -0.44 11.02
C SER A 49 -5.98 -1.91 10.59
N GLU A 50 -6.10 -2.81 11.55
CA GLU A 50 -6.41 -4.20 11.26
C GLU A 50 -7.66 -4.31 10.39
N GLY A 51 -7.63 -5.21 9.41
CA GLY A 51 -8.75 -5.47 8.52
C GLY A 51 -8.36 -5.69 7.08
N THR A 52 -9.37 -5.72 6.21
CA THR A 52 -9.20 -5.92 4.77
C THR A 52 -9.71 -4.72 4.00
N TYR A 53 -8.85 -4.17 3.14
CA TYR A 53 -9.17 -3.04 2.27
C TYR A 53 -9.25 -3.52 0.83
N TRP A 54 -10.45 -3.49 0.25
CA TRP A 54 -10.65 -3.77 -1.16
C TRP A 54 -10.34 -2.54 -1.99
N VAL A 55 -9.57 -2.74 -3.08
CA VAL A 55 -9.14 -1.66 -3.97
C VAL A 55 -9.29 -2.06 -5.43
N LYS A 56 -9.54 -1.08 -6.31
CA LYS A 56 -9.30 -1.21 -7.75
C LYS A 56 -7.85 -0.87 -8.07
N LEU A 57 -7.26 -1.60 -8.99
CA LEU A 57 -5.95 -1.31 -9.54
C LEU A 57 -6.05 -0.74 -10.93
N LYS A 58 -5.19 0.23 -11.24
CA LYS A 58 -4.92 0.67 -12.60
C LYS A 58 -3.43 0.65 -12.89
N LEU A 59 -3.05 0.18 -14.08
CA LEU A 59 -1.70 0.36 -14.61
C LEU A 59 -1.54 1.80 -15.12
N PHE A 60 -0.40 2.41 -14.79
CA PHE A 60 -0.05 3.78 -15.18
C PHE A 60 -1.15 4.81 -14.87
N GLY A 61 -1.96 4.56 -13.84
CA GLY A 61 -3.08 5.40 -13.46
C GLY A 61 -4.33 5.32 -14.35
N VAL A 62 -4.28 4.63 -15.49
CA VAL A 62 -5.33 4.70 -16.53
C VAL A 62 -6.00 3.37 -16.83
N LEU A 63 -5.25 2.28 -17.05
CA LEU A 63 -5.79 1.01 -17.53
C LEU A 63 -6.26 0.16 -16.34
N PRO A 64 -7.57 -0.10 -16.15
CA PRO A 64 -8.04 -0.95 -15.06
C PRO A 64 -7.56 -2.39 -15.24
N ILE A 65 -6.93 -2.95 -14.22
CA ILE A 65 -6.39 -4.33 -14.28
C ILE A 65 -7.01 -5.29 -13.28
N GLY A 66 -7.90 -4.81 -12.40
CA GLY A 66 -8.65 -5.67 -11.51
C GLY A 66 -8.88 -5.09 -10.12
N ARG A 67 -9.15 -5.99 -9.18
CA ARG A 67 -9.37 -5.69 -7.76
C ARG A 67 -8.41 -6.52 -6.92
N GLN A 68 -8.02 -5.98 -5.77
CA GLN A 68 -7.17 -6.68 -4.81
C GLN A 68 -7.65 -6.41 -3.39
N ALA A 69 -7.44 -7.39 -2.52
CA ALA A 69 -7.57 -7.24 -1.08
C ALA A 69 -6.20 -6.90 -0.47
N ILE A 70 -6.14 -5.82 0.29
CA ILE A 70 -4.99 -5.48 1.14
C ILE A 70 -5.35 -5.93 2.55
N GLY A 71 -4.75 -7.02 3.01
CA GLY A 71 -4.95 -7.55 4.35
C GLY A 71 -3.92 -6.97 5.33
N VAL A 72 -4.39 -6.29 6.36
CA VAL A 72 -3.58 -5.84 7.49
C VAL A 72 -3.91 -6.75 8.67
N LEU A 73 -2.95 -7.61 9.01
CA LEU A 73 -3.10 -8.60 10.07
C LEU A 73 -2.67 -8.02 11.43
N PRO A 74 -3.26 -8.50 12.54
CA PRO A 74 -2.74 -8.19 13.87
C PRO A 74 -1.32 -8.76 14.00
N ARG A 75 -0.47 -8.05 14.76
CA ARG A 75 0.88 -8.50 15.11
C ARG A 75 0.86 -9.47 16.28
#